data_AF-A0AAW7U5F9-F1
#
_entry.id   AF-A0AAW7U5F9-F1
#
_cell.length_a   1.000
_cell.length_b   1.000
_cell.length_c   1.000
_cell.angle_alpha   90.00
_cell.angle_beta   90.00
_cell.angle_gamma   90.00
#
_symmetry.space_group_name_H-M   'P 1'
#
loop_
_entity.id
_entity.type
_entity.pdbx_description
1 polymer ?
#
loop_
_entity_poly.entity_id
_entity_poly.type
_entity_poly.pdbx_seq_one_letter_code
_entity_poly.pdbx_strand_id
1 'polypeptide(L)'
;MVRVKRGNKTATEYAPKWFHDVFFGKQPNIKVVFRDINDQGSLWNSEDSRTRGESSTLSYPTDHQKSFMVDYGFENAHGYVMGHNSLTAYWDTVQMLHDTDLREYNYEKGYRNGPFHDFSLRVEGPCLIDLNHNFCESWDDNCNRYVSSKGDKITQAREKLSSAMKAPKGSAGGQIVRTRPDKQVNGRKEKEIRRAYMQIAANPHRYILIVNQYFQYARWVREIKRHFSAAKQQGGEAADLHFRLYSRT
;
A
#
# COMPACT_ATOMS: atom_id res chain seq x y z
N MET A 1 -18.82 -31.54 -24.44
CA MET A 1 -17.87 -31.85 -23.36
C MET A 1 -16.45 -31.57 -23.87
N VAL A 2 -15.89 -30.39 -23.57
CA VAL A 2 -14.53 -30.03 -23.99
C VAL A 2 -13.67 -29.88 -22.74
N ARG A 3 -12.82 -30.88 -22.50
CA ARG A 3 -11.77 -30.85 -21.47
C ARG A 3 -10.65 -29.95 -21.95
N VAL A 4 -10.36 -28.87 -21.21
CA VAL A 4 -9.13 -28.08 -21.40
C VAL A 4 -8.02 -28.72 -20.56
N LYS A 5 -6.95 -29.17 -21.23
CA LYS A 5 -5.78 -29.83 -20.63
C LYS A 5 -4.97 -28.85 -19.75
N ARG A 6 -4.56 -29.32 -18.57
CA ARG A 6 -3.63 -28.66 -17.64
C ARG A 6 -2.30 -28.31 -18.34
N GLY A 7 -1.87 -27.06 -18.14
CA GLY A 7 -0.47 -26.62 -18.02
C GLY A 7 0.51 -27.07 -19.11
N ASN A 8 0.70 -26.25 -20.14
CA ASN A 8 1.84 -26.38 -21.04
C ASN A 8 3.11 -25.82 -20.36
N LYS A 9 4.18 -26.63 -20.24
CA LYS A 9 5.52 -26.24 -19.73
C LYS A 9 6.03 -24.92 -20.34
N THR A 10 5.69 -24.64 -21.58
CA THR A 10 6.11 -23.42 -22.31
C THR A 10 5.59 -22.13 -21.67
N ALA A 11 4.42 -22.15 -21.02
CA ALA A 11 3.84 -20.96 -20.39
C ALA A 11 4.55 -20.59 -19.07
N THR A 12 5.14 -21.57 -18.39
CA THR A 12 5.90 -21.37 -17.13
C THR A 12 7.38 -21.08 -17.38
N GLU A 13 7.93 -21.51 -18.52
CA GLU A 13 9.32 -21.25 -18.91
C GLU A 13 9.52 -19.86 -19.53
N TYR A 14 8.47 -19.30 -20.16
CA TYR A 14 8.55 -17.99 -20.81
C TYR A 14 8.88 -16.88 -19.82
N ALA A 15 8.20 -16.78 -18.67
CA ALA A 15 8.42 -15.68 -17.73
C ALA A 15 9.82 -15.69 -17.07
N PRO A 16 10.36 -16.83 -16.57
CA PRO A 16 11.72 -16.92 -16.07
C PRO A 16 12.77 -16.65 -17.15
N LYS A 17 12.57 -17.17 -18.37
CA LYS A 17 13.49 -16.95 -19.48
C LYS A 17 13.48 -15.50 -19.94
N TRP A 18 12.30 -14.90 -20.07
CA TRP A 18 12.13 -13.50 -20.43
C TRP A 18 12.77 -12.58 -19.38
N PHE A 19 12.53 -12.84 -18.09
CA PHE A 19 13.16 -12.09 -17.01
C PHE A 19 14.68 -12.23 -17.02
N HIS A 20 15.21 -13.44 -17.21
CA HIS A 20 16.64 -13.70 -17.35
C HIS A 20 17.22 -12.97 -18.58
N ASP A 21 16.55 -13.00 -19.72
CA ASP A 21 16.98 -12.33 -20.94
C ASP A 21 16.97 -10.79 -20.79
N VAL A 22 16.01 -10.24 -20.04
CA VAL A 22 15.97 -8.81 -19.69
C VAL A 22 17.06 -8.44 -18.66
N PHE A 23 17.27 -9.25 -17.63
CA PHE A 23 18.25 -9.02 -16.56
C PHE A 23 19.70 -9.08 -17.08
N PHE A 24 20.00 -10.01 -17.99
CA PHE A 24 21.31 -10.15 -18.61
C PHE A 24 21.46 -9.37 -19.92
N GLY A 25 20.62 -8.36 -20.16
CA GLY A 25 20.80 -7.37 -21.23
C GLY A 25 20.59 -7.90 -22.64
N LYS A 26 19.95 -9.05 -22.82
CA LYS A 26 19.61 -9.61 -24.13
C LYS A 26 18.41 -8.92 -24.78
N GLN A 27 17.69 -8.09 -24.03
CA GLN A 27 16.68 -7.18 -24.54
C GLN A 27 17.24 -5.75 -24.51
N PRO A 28 17.86 -5.27 -25.61
CA PRO A 28 18.64 -4.01 -25.61
C PRO A 28 17.79 -2.77 -25.29
N ASN A 29 16.46 -2.90 -25.38
CA ASN A 29 15.50 -1.82 -25.12
C ASN A 29 14.95 -1.81 -23.69
N ILE A 30 15.37 -2.76 -22.83
CA ILE A 30 14.87 -2.89 -21.46
C ILE A 30 16.06 -3.02 -20.50
N LYS A 31 16.18 -2.10 -19.56
CA LYS A 31 17.21 -2.10 -18.52
C LYS A 31 16.57 -2.30 -17.15
N VAL A 32 16.97 -3.37 -16.45
CA VAL A 32 16.62 -3.56 -15.04
C VAL A 32 17.64 -2.78 -14.21
N VAL A 33 17.15 -1.84 -13.41
CA VAL A 33 17.98 -1.07 -12.48
C VAL A 33 17.42 -1.27 -11.09
N PHE A 34 18.22 -1.84 -10.20
CA PHE A 34 17.96 -1.82 -8.77
C PHE A 34 18.53 -0.51 -8.23
N ARG A 35 17.86 0.10 -7.25
CA ARG A 35 18.37 1.29 -6.59
C ARG A 35 18.38 1.06 -5.08
N ASP A 36 19.55 1.18 -4.47
CA ASP A 36 19.67 1.28 -3.02
C ASP A 36 18.91 2.51 -2.53
N ILE A 37 18.11 2.32 -1.48
CA ILE A 37 17.38 3.39 -0.82
C ILE A 37 18.34 4.13 0.10
N ASN A 38 19.13 5.04 -0.46
CA ASN A 38 19.99 5.91 0.33
C ASN A 38 19.14 6.96 1.09
N ASP A 39 19.62 7.35 2.28
CA ASP A 39 19.02 8.40 3.09
C ASP A 39 18.88 9.70 2.28
N GLN A 40 17.65 10.16 2.08
CA GLN A 40 17.34 11.36 1.29
C GLN A 40 17.48 12.67 2.07
N GLY A 41 18.18 12.65 3.21
CA GLY A 41 18.42 13.82 4.04
C GLY A 41 17.17 14.32 4.78
N SER A 42 17.17 15.60 5.16
CA SER A 42 16.10 16.19 5.97
C SER A 42 14.81 16.44 5.16
N LEU A 43 14.00 15.40 4.96
CA LEU A 43 12.61 15.53 4.47
C LEU A 43 11.65 16.10 5.54
N TRP A 44 12.16 16.56 6.68
CA TRP A 44 11.41 16.63 7.95
C TRP A 44 11.03 18.03 8.41
N ASN A 45 11.60 19.10 7.84
CA ASN A 45 11.51 20.44 8.44
C ASN A 45 10.54 21.44 7.77
N SER A 46 9.59 21.01 6.93
CA SER A 46 8.68 21.95 6.25
C SER A 46 7.34 21.34 5.82
N GLU A 47 6.55 20.79 6.76
CA GLU A 47 5.13 20.57 6.43
C GLU A 47 4.47 21.93 6.16
N ASP A 48 3.58 21.96 5.17
CA ASP A 48 2.76 23.14 4.94
C ASP A 48 1.93 23.42 6.19
N SER A 49 1.76 24.70 6.52
CA SER A 49 0.79 25.09 7.53
C SER A 49 -0.58 24.60 7.08
N ARG A 50 -1.27 23.87 7.96
CA ARG A 50 -2.63 23.41 7.69
C ARG A 50 -3.54 24.62 7.59
N THR A 51 -4.44 24.62 6.61
CA THR A 51 -5.56 25.54 6.59
C THR A 51 -6.50 25.25 7.77
N ARG A 52 -7.37 26.21 8.13
CA ARG A 52 -8.38 25.99 9.20
C ARG A 52 -9.32 24.81 8.88
N GLY A 53 -9.69 24.62 7.61
CA GLY A 53 -10.57 23.51 7.18
C GLY A 53 -9.88 22.14 7.18
N GLU A 54 -8.60 22.06 6.82
CA GLU A 54 -7.82 20.82 7.00
C GLU A 54 -7.61 20.51 8.49
N SER A 55 -7.45 21.55 9.31
CA SER A 55 -7.27 21.38 10.75
C SER A 55 -8.52 20.80 11.40
N SER A 56 -9.73 21.26 11.05
CA SER A 56 -10.97 20.74 11.63
C SER A 56 -11.28 19.29 11.22
N THR A 57 -10.96 18.89 9.99
CA THR A 57 -11.17 17.51 9.49
C THR A 57 -10.13 16.52 9.99
N LEU A 58 -8.88 16.96 10.23
CA LEU A 58 -7.77 16.13 10.73
C LEU A 58 -7.64 16.10 12.27
N SER A 59 -8.50 16.82 13.01
CA SER A 59 -8.41 16.95 14.48
C SER A 59 -8.90 15.72 15.25
N TYR A 60 -9.55 14.77 14.59
CA TYR A 60 -9.97 13.51 15.20
C TYR A 60 -9.13 12.37 14.63
N PRO A 61 -7.95 12.08 15.20
CA PRO A 61 -7.17 10.94 14.79
C PRO A 61 -7.98 9.66 15.04
N THR A 62 -8.25 8.92 13.98
CA THR A 62 -8.90 7.60 14.04
C THR A 62 -7.91 6.54 13.59
N ASP A 63 -8.03 5.34 14.16
CA ASP A 63 -7.31 4.18 13.66
C ASP A 63 -7.90 3.77 12.30
N HIS A 64 -7.32 4.29 11.22
CA HIS A 64 -7.85 4.13 9.86
C HIS A 64 -7.21 2.98 9.07
N GLN A 65 -6.31 2.21 9.70
CA GLN A 65 -5.72 1.02 9.10
C GLN A 65 -6.76 -0.08 8.92
N LYS A 66 -6.68 -0.78 7.78
CA LYS A 66 -7.57 -1.92 7.48
C LYS A 66 -6.69 -3.04 6.98
N SER A 67 -6.39 -3.94 7.89
CA SER A 67 -5.56 -5.10 7.60
C SER A 67 -5.96 -6.27 8.48
N PHE A 68 -5.73 -7.46 7.99
CA PHE A 68 -5.87 -8.67 8.78
C PHE A 68 -4.92 -9.74 8.27
N MET A 69 -4.74 -10.77 9.10
CA MET A 69 -3.94 -11.94 8.78
C MET A 69 -4.70 -13.19 9.19
N VAL A 70 -4.45 -14.27 8.46
CA VAL A 70 -5.01 -15.58 8.68
C VAL A 70 -3.85 -16.53 8.95
N ASP A 71 -4.00 -17.38 9.97
CA ASP A 71 -3.10 -18.49 10.29
C ASP A 71 -1.61 -18.11 10.43
N TYR A 72 -1.33 -16.94 11.00
CA TYR A 72 0.06 -16.51 11.25
C TYR A 72 0.82 -17.55 12.10
N GLY A 73 1.95 -18.02 11.58
CA GLY A 73 2.75 -19.10 12.17
C GLY A 73 2.58 -20.46 11.51
N PHE A 74 1.65 -20.59 10.56
CA PHE A 74 1.40 -21.82 9.81
C PHE A 74 1.76 -21.67 8.31
N GLU A 75 1.83 -22.79 7.60
CA GLU A 75 2.25 -22.83 6.18
C GLU A 75 1.31 -22.04 5.26
N ASN A 76 0.01 -22.01 5.57
CA ASN A 76 -1.03 -21.31 4.79
C ASN A 76 -1.23 -19.85 5.21
N ALA A 77 -0.31 -19.27 6.00
CA ALA A 77 -0.40 -17.91 6.47
C ALA A 77 -0.44 -16.90 5.32
N HIS A 78 -1.40 -15.99 5.39
CA HIS A 78 -1.55 -14.90 4.43
C HIS A 78 -2.25 -13.71 5.10
N GLY A 79 -2.10 -12.53 4.50
CA GLY A 79 -2.65 -11.31 5.05
C GLY A 79 -3.11 -10.36 3.97
N TYR A 80 -3.85 -9.34 4.37
CA TYR A 80 -4.38 -8.33 3.49
C TYR A 80 -4.13 -6.94 4.04
N VAL A 81 -3.73 -6.02 3.18
CA VAL A 81 -3.69 -4.58 3.44
C VAL A 81 -4.69 -3.93 2.49
N MET A 82 -5.66 -3.20 3.03
CA MET A 82 -6.89 -2.84 2.32
C MET A 82 -7.18 -1.34 2.42
N GLY A 83 -7.84 -0.79 1.39
CA GLY A 83 -8.45 0.54 1.45
C GLY A 83 -9.86 0.54 2.05
N HIS A 84 -10.59 -0.56 1.88
CA HIS A 84 -12.00 -0.69 2.26
C HIS A 84 -12.22 -1.36 3.61
N ASN A 85 -13.35 -1.07 4.26
CA ASN A 85 -13.78 -1.80 5.46
C ASN A 85 -14.37 -3.16 5.09
N SER A 86 -14.42 -4.08 6.06
CA SER A 86 -15.08 -5.37 5.93
C SER A 86 -16.59 -5.27 6.20
N LEU A 87 -17.27 -4.34 5.51
CA LEU A 87 -18.72 -4.13 5.58
C LEU A 87 -19.35 -4.35 4.20
N THR A 88 -20.62 -4.75 4.18
CA THR A 88 -21.38 -5.01 2.93
C THR A 88 -21.49 -3.78 2.03
N ALA A 89 -21.46 -2.57 2.60
CA ALA A 89 -21.45 -1.31 1.88
C ALA A 89 -20.27 -1.14 0.91
N TYR A 90 -19.19 -1.89 1.10
CA TYR A 90 -17.96 -1.80 0.29
C TYR A 90 -17.87 -2.89 -0.78
N TRP A 91 -18.89 -3.76 -0.89
CA TRP A 91 -18.90 -4.83 -1.89
C TRP A 91 -19.10 -4.26 -3.30
N ASP A 92 -18.24 -4.65 -4.23
CA ASP A 92 -18.42 -4.40 -5.66
C ASP A 92 -17.60 -5.36 -6.54
N THR A 93 -17.73 -5.18 -7.85
CA THR A 93 -17.04 -5.90 -8.91
C THR A 93 -16.45 -4.93 -9.93
N VAL A 94 -15.56 -5.42 -10.80
CA VAL A 94 -14.92 -4.59 -11.84
C VAL A 94 -15.92 -4.01 -12.86
N GLN A 95 -17.13 -4.57 -12.94
CA GLN A 95 -18.21 -4.09 -13.80
C GLN A 95 -18.80 -2.75 -13.32
N MET A 96 -18.66 -2.42 -12.02
CA MET A 96 -19.15 -1.16 -11.44
C MET A 96 -20.62 -0.87 -11.78
N LEU A 97 -21.48 -1.89 -11.77
CA LEU A 97 -22.88 -1.79 -12.18
C LEU A 97 -23.61 -0.71 -11.39
N HIS A 98 -24.33 0.23 -12.00
CA HIS A 98 -24.99 1.30 -11.22
C HIS A 98 -26.00 0.75 -10.19
N ASP A 99 -26.74 -0.29 -10.58
CA ASP A 99 -27.71 -0.98 -9.72
C ASP A 99 -27.39 -2.48 -9.65
N THR A 100 -27.41 -3.04 -8.44
CA THR A 100 -27.18 -4.47 -8.19
C THR A 100 -27.71 -4.88 -6.83
N ASP A 101 -28.44 -5.99 -6.77
CA ASP A 101 -29.02 -6.51 -5.53
C ASP A 101 -28.01 -7.00 -4.49
N LEU A 102 -26.76 -7.18 -4.91
CA LEU A 102 -25.67 -7.62 -4.06
C LEU A 102 -25.07 -6.50 -3.20
N ARG A 103 -25.36 -5.22 -3.52
CA ARG A 103 -24.96 -4.09 -2.67
C ARG A 103 -25.95 -3.85 -1.54
N GLU A 104 -25.40 -3.42 -0.42
CA GLU A 104 -26.17 -3.04 0.77
C GLU A 104 -27.24 -2.00 0.42
N TYR A 105 -28.45 -2.27 0.91
CA TYR A 105 -29.58 -1.36 0.78
C TYR A 105 -29.47 -0.25 1.83
N ASN A 106 -29.48 1.01 1.40
CA ASN A 106 -29.48 2.14 2.30
C ASN A 106 -30.93 2.52 2.65
N TYR A 107 -31.39 2.11 3.83
CA TYR A 107 -32.77 2.35 4.28
C TYR A 107 -33.10 3.84 4.46
N GLU A 108 -32.12 4.69 4.80
CA GLU A 108 -32.33 6.14 4.94
C GLU A 108 -32.55 6.81 3.58
N LYS A 109 -31.84 6.34 2.55
CA LYS A 109 -31.89 6.91 1.20
C LYS A 109 -32.97 6.29 0.31
N GLY A 110 -33.49 5.11 0.68
CA GLY A 110 -34.50 4.39 -0.09
C GLY A 110 -33.96 3.76 -1.39
N TYR A 111 -32.63 3.59 -1.50
CA TYR A 111 -31.98 2.94 -2.64
C TYR A 111 -30.67 2.26 -2.22
N ARG A 112 -30.12 1.39 -3.07
CA ARG A 112 -28.86 0.68 -2.82
C ARG A 112 -27.65 1.59 -3.00
N ASN A 113 -26.58 1.31 -2.27
CA ASN A 113 -25.34 2.07 -2.45
C ASN A 113 -24.85 2.02 -3.91
N GLY A 114 -24.30 3.13 -4.40
CA GLY A 114 -23.71 3.19 -5.74
C GLY A 114 -22.40 2.41 -5.83
N PRO A 115 -21.77 2.35 -7.02
CA PRO A 115 -20.55 1.58 -7.20
C PRO A 115 -19.41 2.03 -6.29
N PHE A 116 -18.57 1.11 -5.84
CA PHE A 116 -17.43 1.33 -4.96
C PHE A 116 -16.15 0.80 -5.61
N HIS A 117 -15.15 1.67 -5.77
CA HIS A 117 -13.86 1.32 -6.38
C HIS A 117 -12.75 1.49 -5.36
N ASP A 118 -12.09 0.39 -5.03
CA ASP A 118 -10.99 0.35 -4.05
C ASP A 118 -10.04 -0.82 -4.34
N PHE A 119 -8.91 -0.85 -3.63
CA PHE A 119 -7.86 -1.85 -3.79
C PHE A 119 -7.52 -2.52 -2.46
N SER A 120 -7.22 -3.81 -2.57
CA SER A 120 -6.70 -4.63 -1.48
C SER A 120 -5.55 -5.46 -2.00
N LEU A 121 -4.48 -5.56 -1.21
CA LEU A 121 -3.29 -6.32 -1.54
C LEU A 121 -3.22 -7.53 -0.62
N ARG A 122 -3.17 -8.72 -1.21
CA ARG A 122 -2.79 -9.95 -0.50
C ARG A 122 -1.27 -9.97 -0.35
N VAL A 123 -0.80 -10.21 0.86
CA VAL A 123 0.62 -10.33 1.21
C VAL A 123 0.88 -11.69 1.84
N GLU A 124 2.08 -12.23 1.59
CA GLU A 124 2.55 -13.54 2.05
C GLU A 124 4.04 -13.45 2.41
N GLY A 125 4.55 -14.47 3.11
CA GLY A 125 5.96 -14.55 3.47
C GLY A 125 6.38 -13.43 4.44
N PRO A 126 7.62 -12.93 4.35
CA PRO A 126 8.21 -12.05 5.37
C PRO A 126 7.43 -10.76 5.64
N CYS A 127 6.65 -10.23 4.69
CA CYS A 127 5.78 -9.07 4.93
C CYS A 127 4.74 -9.33 6.04
N LEU A 128 4.37 -10.59 6.29
CA LEU A 128 3.50 -10.96 7.40
C LEU A 128 4.14 -10.75 8.76
N ILE A 129 5.46 -10.78 8.87
CA ILE A 129 6.18 -10.50 10.12
C ILE A 129 5.94 -9.03 10.50
N ASP A 130 6.09 -8.11 9.54
CA ASP A 130 5.87 -6.69 9.76
C ASP A 130 4.40 -6.36 10.01
N LEU A 131 3.50 -6.98 9.25
CA LEU A 131 2.06 -6.81 9.44
C LEU A 131 1.61 -7.34 10.81
N ASN A 132 2.18 -8.47 11.23
CA ASN A 132 1.98 -9.04 12.55
C ASN A 132 2.51 -8.12 13.64
N HIS A 133 3.71 -7.60 13.48
CA HIS A 133 4.34 -6.71 14.45
C HIS A 133 3.50 -5.44 14.64
N ASN A 134 2.99 -4.86 13.55
CA ASN A 134 2.06 -3.73 13.62
C ASN A 134 0.80 -4.04 14.44
N PHE A 135 0.19 -5.22 14.25
CA PHE A 135 -0.96 -5.65 15.04
C PHE A 135 -0.61 -5.87 16.52
N CYS A 136 0.48 -6.60 16.79
CA CYS A 136 0.89 -6.94 18.15
C CYS A 136 1.27 -5.70 18.96
N GLU A 137 1.96 -4.74 18.36
CA GLU A 137 2.30 -3.48 19.02
C GLU A 137 1.03 -2.70 19.39
N SER A 138 0.09 -2.54 18.45
CA SER A 138 -1.20 -1.91 18.73
C SER A 138 -1.99 -2.65 19.79
N TRP A 139 -1.98 -3.99 19.79
CA TRP A 139 -2.65 -4.79 20.81
C TRP A 139 -2.02 -4.55 22.19
N ASP A 140 -0.71 -4.72 22.32
CA ASP A 140 0.00 -4.60 23.59
C ASP A 140 -0.09 -3.18 24.20
N ASP A 141 -0.15 -2.15 23.35
CA ASP A 141 -0.39 -0.75 23.76
C ASP A 141 -1.79 -0.54 24.37
N ASN A 142 -2.77 -1.37 23.99
CA ASN A 142 -4.20 -1.17 24.28
C ASN A 142 -4.85 -2.28 25.10
N CYS A 143 -4.22 -3.44 25.27
CA CYS A 143 -4.83 -4.66 25.85
C CYS A 143 -5.29 -4.50 27.31
N ASN A 144 -4.82 -3.44 27.99
CA ASN A 144 -5.19 -3.09 29.36
C ASN A 144 -6.15 -1.90 29.48
N ARG A 145 -6.61 -1.33 28.35
CA ARG A 145 -7.44 -0.10 28.35
C ARG A 145 -8.93 -0.34 28.59
N TYR A 146 -9.40 -1.59 28.54
CA TYR A 146 -10.81 -1.92 28.73
C TYR A 146 -11.03 -2.66 30.06
N VAL A 147 -11.99 -2.16 30.84
CA VAL A 147 -12.23 -2.52 32.26
C VAL A 147 -12.70 -3.96 32.45
N SER A 148 -13.25 -4.59 31.41
CA SER A 148 -13.88 -5.92 31.47
C SER A 148 -12.96 -7.10 31.17
N SER A 149 -11.77 -6.87 30.62
CA SER A 149 -10.79 -7.94 30.39
C SER A 149 -9.39 -7.36 30.18
N LYS A 150 -8.43 -7.75 31.02
CA LYS A 150 -7.02 -7.55 30.73
C LYS A 150 -6.61 -8.60 29.70
N GLY A 151 -6.33 -8.18 28.47
CA GLY A 151 -5.76 -9.07 27.47
C GLY A 151 -4.27 -9.28 27.73
N ASP A 152 -3.79 -10.50 27.53
CA ASP A 152 -2.35 -10.77 27.56
C ASP A 152 -1.65 -10.05 26.42
N LYS A 153 -0.39 -9.65 26.67
CA LYS A 153 0.49 -9.16 25.62
C LYS A 153 0.86 -10.31 24.69
N ILE A 154 0.80 -10.08 23.39
CA ILE A 154 0.92 -11.14 22.38
C ILE A 154 2.23 -11.08 21.59
N THR A 155 2.97 -9.97 21.65
CA THR A 155 4.19 -9.76 20.83
C THR A 155 5.21 -10.88 21.02
N GLN A 156 5.59 -11.19 22.26
CA GLN A 156 6.61 -12.21 22.55
C GLN A 156 6.21 -13.62 22.08
N ALA A 157 4.92 -13.97 22.21
CA ALA A 157 4.42 -15.26 21.77
C ALA A 157 4.47 -15.38 20.24
N ARG A 158 4.13 -14.30 19.53
CA ARG A 158 4.03 -14.27 18.06
C ARG A 158 5.37 -14.05 17.37
N GLU A 159 6.35 -13.44 18.02
CA GLU A 159 7.71 -13.31 17.48
C GLU A 159 8.34 -14.67 17.19
N LYS A 160 8.09 -15.67 18.05
CA LYS A 160 8.57 -17.05 17.89
C LYS A 160 8.05 -17.74 16.61
N LEU A 161 6.94 -17.26 16.06
CA LEU A 161 6.28 -17.81 14.88
C LEU A 161 6.81 -17.21 13.56
N SER A 162 7.67 -16.18 13.63
CA SER A 162 8.18 -15.46 12.44
C SER A 162 8.95 -16.35 11.46
N SER A 163 9.63 -17.38 11.97
CA SER A 163 10.42 -18.32 11.16
C SER A 163 9.59 -19.14 10.16
N ALA A 164 8.28 -19.24 10.37
CA ALA A 164 7.35 -19.89 9.44
C ALA A 164 7.03 -19.02 8.22
N MET A 165 7.28 -17.70 8.27
CA MET A 165 6.89 -16.75 7.23
C MET A 165 7.90 -16.70 6.08
N LYS A 166 7.98 -17.79 5.31
CA LYS A 166 8.89 -17.91 4.17
C LYS A 166 8.27 -17.34 2.90
N ALA A 167 9.08 -16.65 2.09
CA ALA A 167 8.62 -16.13 0.81
C ALA A 167 8.35 -17.30 -0.17
N PRO A 168 7.17 -17.36 -0.79
CA PRO A 168 6.91 -18.30 -1.86
C PRO A 168 7.90 -18.17 -3.03
N LYS A 169 8.06 -19.23 -3.82
CA LYS A 169 8.89 -19.18 -5.02
C LYS A 169 8.28 -18.23 -6.05
N GLY A 170 9.07 -17.28 -6.54
CA GLY A 170 8.63 -16.29 -7.51
C GLY A 170 7.95 -15.05 -6.91
N SER A 171 8.02 -14.87 -5.59
CA SER A 171 7.55 -13.66 -4.93
C SER A 171 8.35 -12.42 -5.36
N ALA A 172 7.67 -11.28 -5.39
CA ALA A 172 8.29 -9.96 -5.49
C ALA A 172 8.64 -9.43 -4.10
N GLY A 173 9.63 -8.55 -4.02
CA GLY A 173 9.92 -7.81 -2.79
C GLY A 173 8.77 -6.87 -2.42
N GLY A 174 8.44 -6.82 -1.13
CA GLY A 174 7.44 -5.91 -0.57
C GLY A 174 7.97 -5.26 0.70
N GLN A 175 7.49 -4.06 0.99
CA GLN A 175 7.78 -3.35 2.24
C GLN A 175 6.47 -2.85 2.84
N ILE A 176 6.20 -3.26 4.08
CA ILE A 176 5.10 -2.70 4.86
C ILE A 176 5.55 -1.31 5.35
N VAL A 177 4.70 -0.31 5.13
CA VAL A 177 4.89 1.05 5.62
C VAL A 177 3.64 1.50 6.36
N ARG A 178 3.82 2.28 7.43
CA ARG A 178 2.70 2.78 8.25
C ARG A 178 2.91 4.23 8.68
N THR A 179 1.87 4.80 9.27
CA THR A 179 1.89 6.11 9.93
C THR A 179 1.42 5.93 11.36
N ARG A 180 2.33 6.04 12.32
CA ARG A 180 2.09 5.96 13.77
C ARG A 180 2.80 7.13 14.45
N PRO A 181 2.24 8.34 14.37
CA PRO A 181 2.92 9.55 14.83
C PRO A 181 3.10 9.63 16.36
N ASP A 182 2.48 8.71 17.10
CA ASP A 182 2.69 8.41 18.52
C ASP A 182 3.99 7.63 18.79
N LYS A 183 4.53 6.95 17.78
CA LYS A 183 5.79 6.20 17.83
C LYS A 183 6.93 6.97 17.18
N GLN A 184 8.15 6.51 17.45
CA GLN A 184 9.36 7.04 16.83
C GLN A 184 10.19 5.94 16.18
N VAL A 185 10.74 6.25 15.01
CA VAL A 185 11.72 5.42 14.28
C VAL A 185 12.89 6.33 13.94
N ASN A 186 14.12 5.91 14.27
CA ASN A 186 15.35 6.69 14.05
C ASN A 186 15.27 8.13 14.58
N GLY A 187 14.69 8.31 15.78
CA GLY A 187 14.54 9.61 16.45
C GLY A 187 13.49 10.55 15.82
N ARG A 188 12.58 10.03 14.99
CA ARG A 188 11.56 10.83 14.28
C ARG A 188 10.19 10.16 14.37
N LYS A 189 9.11 10.95 14.30
CA LYS A 189 7.73 10.44 14.25
C LYS A 189 7.57 9.47 13.08
N GLU A 190 6.95 8.31 13.33
CA GLU A 190 6.78 7.30 12.30
C GLU A 190 5.75 7.75 11.25
N LYS A 191 6.25 8.09 10.06
CA LYS A 191 5.47 8.58 8.91
C LYS A 191 6.00 7.93 7.63
N GLU A 192 6.18 6.62 7.64
CA GLU A 192 6.87 5.89 6.59
C GLU A 192 6.07 5.87 5.27
N ILE A 193 4.74 5.90 5.34
CA ILE A 193 3.90 6.10 4.14
C ILE A 193 4.28 7.41 3.44
N ARG A 194 4.41 8.52 4.21
CA ARG A 194 4.83 9.82 3.67
C ARG A 194 6.21 9.74 3.03
N ARG A 195 7.16 9.04 3.66
CA ARG A 195 8.52 8.85 3.14
C ARG A 195 8.51 8.08 1.82
N ALA A 196 7.72 7.01 1.72
CA ALA A 196 7.55 6.25 0.48
C ALA A 196 7.00 7.12 -0.67
N TYR A 197 5.98 7.94 -0.39
CA TYR A 197 5.47 8.90 -1.39
C TYR A 197 6.56 9.89 -1.84
N MET A 198 7.35 10.47 -0.92
CA MET A 198 8.45 11.37 -1.31
C MET A 198 9.53 10.67 -2.14
N GLN A 199 9.83 9.41 -1.86
CA GLN A 199 10.75 8.62 -2.67
C GLN A 199 10.23 8.41 -4.09
N ILE A 200 8.93 8.19 -4.27
CA ILE A 200 8.29 8.11 -5.59
C ILE A 200 8.39 9.45 -6.32
N ALA A 201 8.15 10.57 -5.64
CA ALA A 201 8.29 11.91 -6.23
C ALA A 201 9.72 12.21 -6.71
N ALA A 202 10.72 11.71 -5.99
CA ALA A 202 12.13 11.92 -6.31
C ALA A 202 12.65 11.03 -7.45
N ASN A 203 11.99 9.91 -7.72
CA ASN A 203 12.51 8.87 -8.61
C ASN A 203 11.49 8.34 -9.65
N PRO A 204 10.62 9.16 -10.27
CA PRO A 204 9.74 8.66 -11.30
C PRO A 204 10.54 8.36 -12.58
N HIS A 205 10.29 7.20 -13.19
CA HIS A 205 10.98 6.80 -14.42
C HIS A 205 10.19 7.08 -15.71
N ARG A 206 8.86 6.97 -15.68
CA ARG A 206 8.01 7.15 -16.88
C ARG A 206 6.73 7.90 -16.55
N TYR A 207 5.91 7.37 -15.65
CA TYR A 207 4.67 7.99 -15.20
C TYR A 207 4.42 7.64 -13.72
N ILE A 208 3.58 8.45 -13.08
CA ILE A 208 3.01 8.16 -11.75
C ILE A 208 1.50 8.04 -11.94
N LEU A 209 0.93 6.87 -11.60
CA LEU A 209 -0.51 6.67 -11.54
C LEU A 209 -0.95 6.77 -10.07
N ILE A 210 -1.98 7.59 -9.81
CA ILE A 210 -2.56 7.74 -8.49
C ILE A 210 -4.05 7.49 -8.61
N VAL A 211 -4.53 6.53 -7.83
CA VAL A 211 -5.95 6.36 -7.55
C VAL A 211 -6.10 6.50 -6.05
N ASN A 212 -6.71 7.59 -5.60
CA ASN A 212 -6.86 7.89 -4.19
C ASN A 212 -8.15 8.66 -3.93
N GLN A 213 -8.76 8.45 -2.76
CA GLN A 213 -9.97 9.17 -2.34
C GLN A 213 -9.71 10.67 -2.19
N TYR A 214 -8.51 11.04 -1.72
CA TYR A 214 -8.12 12.43 -1.48
C TYR A 214 -6.84 12.79 -2.22
N PHE A 215 -6.78 14.02 -2.75
CA PHE A 215 -5.56 14.58 -3.32
C PHE A 215 -5.23 15.94 -2.70
N GLN A 216 -4.89 15.90 -1.41
CA GLN A 216 -4.77 17.09 -0.55
C GLN A 216 -3.35 17.31 -0.01
N TYR A 217 -2.31 16.86 -0.74
CA TYR A 217 -0.92 17.03 -0.31
C TYR A 217 -0.10 17.85 -1.31
N ALA A 218 -0.36 19.16 -1.30
CA ALA A 218 0.26 20.12 -2.22
C ALA A 218 1.80 20.08 -2.21
N ARG A 219 2.41 19.86 -1.04
CA ARG A 219 3.85 19.69 -0.91
C ARG A 219 4.40 18.59 -1.82
N TRP A 220 3.77 17.43 -1.84
CA TRP A 220 4.22 16.31 -2.67
C TRP A 220 4.16 16.65 -4.17
N VAL A 221 3.13 17.38 -4.60
CA VAL A 221 3.03 17.88 -5.99
C VAL A 221 4.17 18.84 -6.31
N ARG A 222 4.55 19.73 -5.38
CA ARG A 222 5.70 20.63 -5.57
C ARG A 222 7.02 19.85 -5.65
N GLU A 223 7.18 18.79 -4.86
CA GLU A 223 8.35 17.91 -4.96
C GLU A 223 8.44 17.21 -6.31
N ILE A 224 7.33 16.67 -6.84
CA ILE A 224 7.31 16.10 -8.20
C ILE A 224 7.76 17.14 -9.23
N LYS A 225 7.19 18.35 -9.18
CA LYS A 225 7.55 19.43 -10.11
C LYS A 225 9.03 19.79 -10.00
N ARG A 226 9.56 19.88 -8.78
CA ARG A 226 10.98 20.16 -8.53
C ARG A 226 11.89 19.10 -9.16
N HIS A 227 11.63 17.82 -8.89
CA HIS A 227 12.43 16.72 -9.42
C HIS A 227 12.34 16.60 -10.94
N PHE A 228 11.14 16.78 -11.50
CA PHE A 228 10.93 16.80 -12.93
C PHE A 228 11.68 17.94 -13.63
N SER A 229 11.63 19.17 -13.09
CA SER A 229 12.39 20.30 -13.63
C SER A 229 13.90 20.06 -13.59
N ALA A 230 14.41 19.48 -12.50
CA ALA A 230 15.83 19.12 -12.39
C ALA A 230 16.24 18.07 -13.42
N ALA A 231 15.40 17.06 -13.66
CA ALA A 231 15.66 16.05 -14.69
C ALA A 231 15.68 16.64 -16.11
N LYS A 232 14.77 17.59 -16.42
CA LYS A 232 14.79 18.33 -17.70
C LYS A 232 16.08 19.13 -17.89
N GLN A 233 16.57 19.80 -16.84
CA GLN A 233 17.83 20.57 -16.91
C GLN A 233 19.06 19.67 -17.18
N GLN A 234 19.00 18.39 -16.82
CA GLN A 234 20.08 17.42 -17.01
C GLN A 234 19.99 16.66 -18.35
N GLY A 235 19.14 17.12 -19.29
CA GLY A 235 19.00 16.51 -20.60
C GLY A 235 18.06 15.30 -20.66
N GLY A 236 17.20 15.11 -19.64
CA GLY A 236 16.08 14.17 -19.75
C GLY A 236 15.15 14.56 -20.90
N GLU A 237 14.69 13.57 -21.67
CA GLU A 237 13.74 13.82 -22.77
C GLU A 237 12.53 14.62 -22.26
N ALA A 238 12.00 15.50 -23.12
CA ALA A 238 10.84 16.32 -22.83
C ALA A 238 9.57 15.45 -22.76
N ALA A 239 9.43 14.62 -21.74
CA ALA A 239 8.13 14.08 -21.36
C ALA A 239 7.30 15.22 -20.76
N ASP A 240 6.01 15.28 -21.05
CA ASP A 240 5.09 16.20 -20.40
C ASP A 240 4.58 15.62 -19.08
N LEU A 241 4.49 16.46 -18.05
CA LEU A 241 3.89 16.09 -16.77
C LEU A 241 2.38 16.30 -16.84
N HIS A 242 1.63 15.20 -17.01
CA HIS A 242 0.17 15.23 -16.99
C HIS A 242 -0.36 14.74 -15.65
N PHE A 243 -1.12 15.58 -14.95
CA PHE A 243 -1.94 15.16 -13.81
C PHE A 243 -3.36 14.88 -14.30
N ARG A 244 -3.82 13.63 -14.18
CA ARG A 244 -5.24 13.28 -14.33
C ARG A 244 -5.77 12.88 -12.96
N LEU A 245 -6.69 13.68 -12.43
CA LEU A 245 -7.38 13.41 -11.19
C LEU A 245 -8.73 12.80 -11.52
N TYR A 246 -8.94 11.56 -11.08
CA TYR A 246 -10.24 10.92 -11.07
C TYR A 246 -10.80 11.06 -9.65
N SER A 247 -11.36 12.23 -9.36
CA SER A 247 -12.02 12.51 -8.08
C SER A 247 -13.51 12.28 -8.24
N ARG A 248 -14.11 11.44 -7.38
CA ARG A 248 -15.56 11.50 -7.14
C ARG A 248 -15.81 12.58 -6.11
N THR A 249 -16.28 13.74 -6.57
CA THR A 249 -17.08 14.65 -5.75
C THR A 249 -18.49 14.11 -5.67
#